data_AF-A0A0Q8VZS4-F1
#
_entry.id   AF-A0A0Q8VZS4-F1
#
_cell.length_a   1.000
_cell.length_b   1.000
_cell.length_c   1.000
_cell.angle_alpha   90.00
_cell.angle_beta   90.00
_cell.angle_gamma   90.00
#
_symmetry.space_group_name_H-M   'P 1'
#
loop_
_entity.id
_entity.type
_entity.pdbx_description
1 polymer ?
#
loop_
_entity_poly.entity_id
_entity_poly.type
_entity_poly.pdbx_seq_one_letter_code
_entity_poly.pdbx_strand_id
1 'polypeptide(L)'
;MFEAHPEIEIDGNLDTEALIGHVFGPEELYNQVRYVPRIFAPFTEGDPMFGELEGLVTEDALRRTFSVPEGPLEFVFVGTSDSFPNYYVVATGDQSPGNPSVFQTDHETFFWTDVDRVGSFADYLAGFTTADELRAYLGSQQP
;
A
#
# COMPACT_ATOMS: atom_id res chain seq x y z
N MET A 1 -12.57 9.32 17.19
CA MET A 1 -14.01 8.99 17.28
C MET A 1 -14.45 8.84 15.84
N PHE A 2 -14.81 7.63 15.40
CA PHE A 2 -15.48 7.50 14.11
C PHE A 2 -16.89 8.08 14.32
N GLU A 3 -17.17 9.25 13.75
CA GLU A 3 -18.55 9.72 13.64
C GLU A 3 -19.26 8.72 12.73
N ALA A 4 -20.19 7.96 13.30
CA ALA A 4 -21.03 7.07 12.52
C ALA A 4 -21.75 7.94 11.48
N HIS A 5 -21.45 7.70 10.19
CA HIS A 5 -22.20 8.30 9.11
C HIS A 5 -23.67 7.90 9.31
N PRO A 6 -24.61 8.85 9.48
CA PRO A 6 -26.00 8.58 9.87
C PRO A 6 -26.79 7.77 8.83
N GLU A 7 -26.15 7.34 7.74
CA GLU A 7 -26.73 6.61 6.61
C GLU A 7 -26.42 5.10 6.63
N ILE A 8 -25.62 4.60 7.60
CA ILE A 8 -25.19 3.19 7.66
C ILE A 8 -26.00 2.35 8.66
N GLU A 9 -26.78 2.99 9.53
CA GLU A 9 -27.68 2.32 10.48
C GLU A 9 -29.16 2.62 10.14
N ILE A 10 -29.96 1.56 9.98
CA ILE A 10 -31.42 1.64 9.82
C ILE A 10 -32.06 0.93 11.01
N ASP A 11 -32.84 1.65 11.81
CA ASP A 11 -33.57 1.14 12.98
C ASP A 11 -32.68 0.38 14.00
N GLY A 12 -31.42 0.82 14.17
CA GLY A 12 -30.45 0.21 15.08
C GLY A 12 -29.80 -1.09 14.56
N ASN A 13 -30.03 -1.42 13.29
CA ASN A 13 -29.32 -2.48 12.59
C ASN A 13 -28.40 -1.89 11.51
N LEU A 14 -27.28 -2.57 11.27
CA LEU A 14 -26.36 -2.22 10.20
C LEU A 14 -27.00 -2.52 8.83
N ASP A 15 -27.13 -1.50 7.98
CA ASP A 15 -27.42 -1.72 6.56
C ASP A 15 -26.13 -2.18 5.86
N THR A 16 -26.11 -3.47 5.51
CA THR A 16 -24.94 -4.12 4.91
C THR A 16 -24.60 -3.52 3.54
N GLU A 17 -25.59 -3.21 2.70
CA GLU A 17 -25.33 -2.67 1.37
C GLU A 17 -24.91 -1.20 1.45
N ALA A 18 -25.47 -0.44 2.39
CA ALA A 18 -25.00 0.93 2.67
C ALA A 18 -23.55 0.93 3.18
N LEU A 19 -23.18 0.02 4.10
CA LEU A 19 -21.79 -0.08 4.58
C LEU A 19 -20.83 -0.48 3.45
N ILE A 20 -21.19 -1.47 2.63
CA ILE A 20 -20.36 -1.89 1.48
C ILE A 20 -20.22 -0.73 0.49
N GLY A 21 -21.32 -0.03 0.20
CA GLY A 21 -21.33 1.15 -0.65
C GLY A 21 -20.46 2.28 -0.11
N HIS A 22 -20.40 2.46 1.21
CA HIS A 22 -19.49 3.40 1.85
C HIS A 22 -18.03 2.94 1.72
N VAL A 23 -17.70 1.71 2.13
CA VAL A 23 -16.31 1.21 2.14
C VAL A 23 -15.69 1.11 0.74
N PHE A 24 -16.48 0.75 -0.27
CA PHE A 24 -16.02 0.56 -1.66
C PHE A 24 -16.51 1.67 -2.61
N GLY A 25 -17.12 2.72 -2.07
CA GLY A 25 -17.66 3.83 -2.83
C GLY A 25 -16.60 4.78 -3.39
N PRO A 26 -16.99 5.68 -4.31
CA PRO A 26 -16.08 6.62 -4.95
C PRO A 26 -15.72 7.84 -4.09
N GLU A 27 -16.27 7.99 -2.87
CA GLU A 27 -15.98 9.12 -2.01
C GLU A 27 -14.55 9.08 -1.45
N GLU A 28 -13.97 10.27 -1.21
CA GLU A 28 -12.59 10.49 -0.77
C GLU A 28 -12.31 9.86 0.59
N LEU A 29 -11.95 8.58 0.58
CA LEU A 29 -11.68 7.82 1.79
C LEU A 29 -10.19 7.86 2.09
N TYR A 30 -9.87 8.65 3.10
CA TYR A 30 -8.55 8.88 3.68
C TYR A 30 -7.76 7.62 4.06
N ASN A 31 -8.30 6.40 3.94
CA ASN A 31 -7.68 5.16 4.41
C ASN A 31 -7.66 4.02 3.36
N GLN A 32 -8.05 4.28 2.10
CA GLN A 32 -7.98 3.27 1.05
C GLN A 32 -6.61 3.24 0.38
N VAL A 33 -6.10 2.03 0.12
CA VAL A 33 -4.92 1.85 -0.74
C VAL A 33 -5.40 1.68 -2.19
N ARG A 34 -4.94 2.57 -3.05
CA ARG A 34 -5.20 2.55 -4.49
C ARG A 34 -4.02 1.93 -5.22
N TYR A 35 -4.30 1.03 -6.15
CA TYR A 35 -3.28 0.51 -7.06
C TYR A 35 -2.97 1.56 -8.13
N VAL A 36 -1.81 2.21 -8.02
CA VAL A 36 -1.31 3.18 -9.01
C VAL A 36 0.12 2.76 -9.39
N PRO A 37 0.28 1.90 -10.41
CA PRO A 37 1.59 1.41 -10.78
C PRO A 37 2.46 2.55 -11.31
N ARG A 38 3.57 2.78 -10.63
CA ARG A 38 4.58 3.78 -11.02
C ARG A 38 5.96 3.20 -10.79
N ILE A 39 6.83 3.36 -11.77
CA ILE A 39 8.26 3.05 -11.62
C ILE A 39 8.94 4.26 -10.97
N PHE A 40 9.84 3.98 -10.04
CA PHE A 40 10.70 4.95 -9.40
C PHE A 40 12.13 4.44 -9.46
N ALA A 41 12.97 5.10 -10.26
CA ALA A 41 14.34 4.67 -10.56
C ALA A 41 15.37 5.74 -10.12
N PRO A 42 15.53 5.97 -8.80
CA PRO A 42 16.33 7.08 -8.29
C PRO A 42 17.84 6.97 -8.55
N PHE A 43 18.32 5.77 -8.90
CA PHE A 43 19.74 5.48 -9.15
C PHE A 43 20.04 5.14 -10.61
N THR A 44 19.05 5.19 -11.50
CA THR A 44 19.24 4.89 -12.93
C THR A 44 19.50 6.18 -13.71
N GLU A 45 20.74 6.38 -14.19
CA GLU A 45 21.11 7.55 -14.99
C GLU A 45 20.20 7.72 -16.22
N GLY A 46 19.69 8.93 -16.41
CA GLY A 46 18.79 9.26 -17.53
C GLY A 46 17.30 9.06 -17.25
N ASP A 47 16.92 8.48 -16.10
CA ASP A 47 15.53 8.49 -15.63
C ASP A 47 15.15 9.88 -15.08
N PRO A 48 13.90 10.35 -15.26
CA PRO A 48 13.46 11.62 -14.70
C PRO A 48 13.58 11.74 -13.17
N MET A 49 13.57 10.61 -12.46
CA MET A 49 13.68 10.54 -11.00
C MET A 49 15.12 10.33 -10.52
N PHE A 50 16.11 10.32 -11.41
CA PHE A 50 17.50 10.15 -11.04
C PHE A 50 17.97 11.26 -10.08
N GLY A 51 18.56 10.88 -8.95
CA GLY A 51 19.06 11.82 -7.95
C GLY A 51 17.99 12.32 -6.95
N GLU A 52 16.73 11.88 -7.06
CA GLU A 52 15.66 12.27 -6.11
C GLU A 52 15.95 11.90 -4.65
N LEU A 53 16.84 10.92 -4.42
CA LEU A 53 17.29 10.50 -3.08
C LEU A 53 18.67 11.03 -2.70
N GLU A 54 19.29 11.86 -3.55
CA GLU A 54 20.65 12.36 -3.31
C GLU A 54 20.72 13.17 -2.02
N GLY A 55 21.68 12.83 -1.16
CA GLY A 55 21.85 13.46 0.16
C GLY A 55 20.83 13.00 1.22
N LEU A 56 19.85 12.18 0.85
CA LEU A 56 18.85 11.63 1.77
C LEU A 56 19.21 10.20 2.20
N VAL A 57 19.42 9.31 1.24
CA VAL A 57 19.78 7.91 1.50
C VAL A 57 20.72 7.40 0.41
N THR A 58 21.62 6.50 0.77
CA THR A 58 22.55 5.90 -0.20
C THR A 58 21.95 4.65 -0.84
N GLU A 59 22.32 4.38 -2.08
CA GLU A 59 21.94 3.16 -2.81
C GLU A 59 22.29 1.91 -2.01
N ASP A 60 23.50 1.84 -1.44
CA ASP A 60 23.96 0.76 -0.55
C ASP A 60 23.06 0.53 0.66
N ALA A 61 22.54 1.60 1.27
CA ALA A 61 21.65 1.49 2.41
C ALA A 61 20.33 0.84 1.99
N LEU A 62 19.75 1.28 0.86
CA LEU A 62 18.52 0.69 0.33
C LEU A 62 18.72 -0.75 -0.14
N ARG A 63 19.83 -1.09 -0.80
CA ARG A 63 20.12 -2.49 -1.15
C ARG A 63 20.07 -3.41 0.07
N ARG A 64 20.61 -2.96 1.21
CA ARG A 64 20.57 -3.72 2.47
C ARG A 64 19.15 -3.82 3.02
N THR A 65 18.41 -2.72 3.05
CA THR A 65 17.01 -2.70 3.53
C THR A 65 16.12 -3.63 2.70
N PHE A 66 16.24 -3.57 1.39
CA PHE A 66 15.43 -4.35 0.44
C PHE A 66 16.00 -5.74 0.14
N SER A 67 17.18 -6.09 0.66
CA SER A 67 17.89 -7.35 0.37
C SER A 67 18.10 -7.62 -1.12
N VAL A 68 18.43 -6.57 -1.88
CA VAL A 68 18.61 -6.62 -3.34
C VAL A 68 20.10 -6.78 -3.68
N PRO A 69 20.49 -7.75 -4.55
CA PRO A 69 21.87 -7.91 -5.00
C PRO A 69 22.33 -6.76 -5.91
N GLU A 70 23.59 -6.80 -6.35
CA GLU A 70 24.13 -5.86 -7.35
C GLU A 70 23.33 -5.87 -8.68
N GLY A 71 23.24 -4.71 -9.33
CA GLY A 71 22.40 -4.49 -10.53
C GLY A 71 21.44 -3.31 -10.32
N PRO A 72 20.63 -2.89 -11.31
CA PRO A 72 19.75 -1.73 -11.16
C PRO A 72 18.86 -1.80 -9.91
N LEU A 73 18.85 -0.75 -9.07
CA LEU A 73 17.96 -0.63 -7.92
C LEU A 73 16.83 0.33 -8.25
N GLU A 74 15.68 -0.24 -8.60
CA GLU A 74 14.48 0.49 -8.96
C GLU A 74 13.29 -0.08 -8.19
N PHE A 75 12.22 0.71 -8.10
CA PHE A 75 11.05 0.37 -7.31
C PHE A 75 9.78 0.49 -8.14
N VAL A 76 8.85 -0.42 -7.90
CA VAL A 76 7.49 -0.37 -8.43
C VAL A 76 6.55 -0.06 -7.28
N PHE A 77 5.81 1.03 -7.40
CA PHE A 77 4.73 1.35 -6.47
C PHE A 77 3.55 0.43 -6.76
N VAL A 78 3.13 -0.31 -5.73
CA VAL A 78 2.03 -1.28 -5.80
C VAL A 78 0.82 -0.84 -4.97
N GLY A 79 0.93 0.26 -4.24
CA GLY A 79 -0.17 0.84 -3.50
C GLY A 79 0.13 2.27 -3.08
N THR A 80 -0.90 3.11 -3.03
CA THR A 80 -0.82 4.46 -2.48
C THR A 80 -2.06 4.80 -1.67
N SER A 81 -1.90 5.41 -0.50
CA SER A 81 -2.99 5.92 0.33
C SER A 81 -2.72 7.34 0.81
N ASP A 82 -3.79 8.04 1.17
CA ASP A 82 -3.75 9.42 1.68
C ASP A 82 -3.56 9.46 3.22
N SER A 83 -3.42 8.30 3.87
CA SER A 83 -3.00 8.11 5.27
C SER A 83 -1.67 7.38 5.36
N PHE A 84 -1.01 7.48 6.51
CA PHE A 84 0.10 6.62 6.86
C PHE A 84 -0.33 5.14 6.88
N PRO A 85 0.44 4.21 6.27
CA PRO A 85 1.61 4.46 5.42
C PRO A 85 1.18 4.88 4.00
N ASN A 86 1.85 5.86 3.37
CA ASN A 86 1.39 6.39 2.08
C ASN A 86 1.69 5.52 0.88
N TYR A 87 2.79 4.77 0.89
CA TYR A 87 3.27 4.05 -0.29
C TYR A 87 3.63 2.62 0.04
N TYR A 88 3.31 1.72 -0.88
CA TYR A 88 3.73 0.33 -0.87
C TYR A 88 4.57 0.07 -2.11
N VAL A 89 5.75 -0.50 -1.94
CA VAL A 89 6.72 -0.67 -3.02
C VAL A 89 7.32 -2.07 -3.04
N VAL A 90 7.73 -2.47 -4.24
CA VAL A 90 8.52 -3.67 -4.52
C VAL A 90 9.79 -3.25 -5.23
N ALA A 91 10.95 -3.80 -4.85
CA ALA A 91 12.19 -3.60 -5.59
C ALA A 91 12.25 -4.52 -6.82
N THR A 92 12.66 -4.00 -7.98
CA THR A 92 12.76 -4.77 -9.22
C THR A 92 13.81 -5.88 -9.18
N GLY A 93 14.80 -5.76 -8.28
CA GLY A 93 15.83 -6.76 -8.02
C GLY A 93 15.51 -7.74 -6.88
N ASP A 94 14.28 -7.81 -6.38
CA ASP A 94 13.89 -8.79 -5.36
C ASP A 94 14.17 -10.23 -5.84
N GLN A 95 14.68 -11.07 -4.94
CA GLN A 95 15.14 -12.43 -5.26
C GLN A 95 13.98 -13.42 -5.50
N SER A 96 12.73 -13.02 -5.23
CA SER A 96 11.52 -13.83 -5.37
C SER A 96 10.56 -13.22 -6.40
N PRO A 97 10.89 -13.17 -7.70
CA PRO A 97 10.12 -12.42 -8.69
C PRO A 97 8.65 -12.86 -8.86
N GLY A 98 8.30 -14.09 -8.50
CA GLY A 98 6.91 -14.58 -8.51
C GLY A 98 6.09 -14.21 -7.27
N ASN A 99 6.75 -13.76 -6.19
CA ASN A 99 6.11 -13.33 -4.95
C ASN A 99 7.07 -12.41 -4.17
N PRO A 100 7.36 -11.21 -4.69
CA PRO A 100 8.41 -10.35 -4.16
C PRO A 100 8.04 -9.79 -2.79
N SER A 101 9.02 -9.28 -2.05
CA SER A 101 8.76 -8.59 -0.78
C SER A 101 8.14 -7.22 -1.02
N VAL A 102 7.08 -6.91 -0.27
CA VAL A 102 6.46 -5.58 -0.24
C VAL A 102 6.95 -4.83 0.98
N PHE A 103 7.31 -3.58 0.77
CA PHE A 103 7.69 -2.64 1.81
C PHE A 103 6.73 -1.46 1.80
N GLN A 104 6.50 -0.88 2.98
CA GLN A 104 5.73 0.33 3.15
C GLN A 104 6.65 1.50 3.47
N THR A 105 6.26 2.69 3.03
CA THR A 105 6.97 3.93 3.30
C THR A 105 6.01 5.10 3.42
N ASP A 106 6.38 6.07 4.26
CA ASP A 106 5.66 7.33 4.39
C ASP A 106 6.04 8.32 3.29
N HIS A 107 5.18 9.30 2.99
CA HIS A 107 5.49 10.32 1.98
C HIS A 107 6.37 11.47 2.49
N GLU A 108 6.40 11.73 3.79
CA GLU A 108 7.23 12.75 4.42
C GLU A 108 8.67 12.26 4.57
N THR A 109 8.86 10.98 4.90
CA THR A 109 10.19 10.40 5.10
C THR A 109 10.66 9.56 3.94
N PHE A 110 9.75 9.07 3.09
CA PHE A 110 10.05 8.26 1.92
C PHE A 110 11.06 7.17 2.35
N PHE A 111 12.20 7.03 1.68
CA PHE A 111 13.17 5.99 2.02
C PHE A 111 14.19 6.33 3.13
N TRP A 112 14.02 7.43 3.88
CA TRP A 112 15.01 7.88 4.87
C TRP A 112 14.93 7.17 6.23
N THR A 113 13.74 7.03 6.83
CA THR A 113 13.58 6.44 8.19
C THR A 113 12.53 5.35 8.28
N ASP A 114 11.41 5.48 7.58
CA ASP A 114 10.22 4.66 7.84
C ASP A 114 9.97 3.70 6.69
N VAL A 115 10.89 2.74 6.53
CA VAL A 115 10.78 1.66 5.54
C VAL A 115 10.63 0.33 6.26
N ASP A 116 9.40 -0.16 6.31
CA ASP A 116 9.08 -1.43 6.97
C ASP A 116 8.70 -2.51 5.96
N ARG A 117 9.12 -3.74 6.23
CA ARG A 117 8.71 -4.89 5.43
C ARG A 117 7.30 -5.32 5.83
N VAL A 118 6.36 -5.27 4.88
CA VAL A 118 4.98 -5.73 5.07
C VAL A 118 4.89 -7.26 5.03
N GLY A 119 5.61 -7.87 4.10
CA GLY A 119 5.57 -9.31 3.86
C GLY A 119 5.90 -9.64 2.41
N SER A 120 5.43 -10.79 1.93
CA SER A 120 5.43 -11.09 0.50
C SER A 120 4.27 -10.39 -0.21
N PHE A 121 4.31 -10.34 -1.54
CA PHE A 121 3.22 -9.77 -2.34
C PHE A 121 1.88 -10.47 -2.10
N ALA A 122 1.90 -11.79 -1.89
CA ALA A 122 0.72 -12.55 -1.49
C ALA A 122 0.19 -12.14 -0.11
N ASP A 123 1.07 -11.90 0.87
CA ASP A 123 0.67 -11.44 2.21
C ASP A 123 0.07 -10.04 2.14
N TYR A 124 0.66 -9.16 1.34
CA TYR A 124 0.15 -7.82 1.07
C TYR A 124 -1.26 -7.88 0.46
N LEU A 125 -1.47 -8.71 -0.57
CA LEU A 125 -2.78 -8.87 -1.19
C LEU A 125 -3.81 -9.48 -0.23
N ALA A 126 -3.40 -10.42 0.64
CA ALA A 126 -4.26 -11.03 1.64
C ALA A 126 -4.70 -10.05 2.75
N GLY A 127 -4.07 -8.88 2.86
CA GLY A 127 -4.49 -7.81 3.76
C GLY A 127 -5.71 -7.03 3.26
N PHE A 128 -6.10 -7.19 2.00
CA PHE A 128 -7.29 -6.56 1.43
C PHE A 128 -8.50 -7.47 1.54
N THR A 129 -9.67 -6.84 1.61
CA THR A 129 -10.95 -7.55 1.53
C THR A 129 -11.74 -7.04 0.34
N THR A 130 -12.44 -7.95 -0.33
CA THR A 130 -13.38 -7.63 -1.40
C THR A 130 -14.76 -7.29 -0.85
N ALA A 131 -15.59 -6.63 -1.65
CA ALA A 131 -16.98 -6.36 -1.28
C ALA A 131 -17.78 -7.64 -0.97
N ASP A 132 -17.51 -8.72 -1.71
CA ASP A 132 -18.17 -10.01 -1.50
C ASP A 132 -17.72 -10.71 -0.21
N GLU A 133 -16.41 -10.65 0.11
CA GLU A 133 -15.89 -11.15 1.39
C GLU A 133 -16.45 -10.37 2.57
N LEU A 134 -16.51 -9.04 2.48
CA LEU A 134 -17.13 -8.22 3.51
C LEU A 134 -18.62 -8.55 3.66
N ARG A 135 -19.36 -8.70 2.56
CA ARG A 135 -20.77 -9.09 2.57
C ARG A 135 -20.98 -10.45 3.24
N ALA A 136 -20.17 -11.45 2.87
CA ALA A 136 -20.24 -12.78 3.45
C ALA A 136 -19.92 -12.76 4.96
N TYR A 137 -18.90 -11.99 5.37
CA TYR A 137 -18.57 -11.79 6.77
C TYR A 137 -19.75 -11.18 7.54
N LEU A 138 -20.30 -10.05 7.08
CA LEU A 138 -21.42 -9.38 7.74
C LEU A 138 -22.67 -10.27 7.84
N GLY A 139 -23.00 -11.00 6.77
CA GLY A 139 -24.09 -11.97 6.78
C GLY A 139 -23.88 -13.13 7.76
N SER A 140 -22.63 -13.51 8.05
CA SER A 140 -22.33 -14.54 9.06
C SER A 140 -22.47 -14.07 10.51
N GLN A 141 -22.50 -12.75 10.74
CA GLN A 141 -22.62 -12.14 12.07
C GLN A 141 -24.08 -11.83 12.43
N GLN A 142 -25.02 -11.95 11.48
CA GLN A 142 -26.44 -11.76 11.75
C GLN A 142 -27.04 -13.04 12.38
N PRO A 143 -27.89 -12.92 13.42
CA PRO A 143 -28.47 -14.05 14.13
C PRO A 143 -29.48 -14.87 13.31
#